data_AF-A0A7W1YC89-F1
#
_entry.id   AF-A0A7W1YC89-F1
#
_cell.length_a   1.000
_cell.length_b   1.000
_cell.length_c   1.000
_cell.angle_alpha   90.00
_cell.angle_beta   90.00
_cell.angle_gamma   90.00
#
_symmetry.space_group_name_H-M   'P 1'
#
loop_
_entity.id
_entity.type
_entity.pdbx_description
1 polymer ?
#
loop_
_entity_poly.entity_id
_entity_poly.type
_entity_poly.pdbx_seq_one_letter_code
_entity_poly.pdbx_strand_id
1 'polypeptide(L)'
;MSSEEQKHVWQKRFYDFNVWTEHKRIEKLRYIHRNPVERGPVSEPDQWAWSSFRAYAYGEVGPVRVDAQEWKLEIKLTARQRFG
;
A
#
# COMPACT_ATOMS: atom_id res chain seq x y z
N MET A 1 37.37 -20.61 7.35
CA MET A 1 36.72 -19.29 7.46
C MET A 1 36.02 -19.02 6.13
N SER A 2 34.73 -19.32 6.03
CA SER A 2 33.96 -19.02 4.82
C SER A 2 33.88 -17.51 4.66
N SER A 3 34.32 -16.99 3.52
CA SER A 3 34.08 -15.60 3.13
C SER A 3 32.59 -15.29 3.26
N GLU A 4 32.24 -14.23 3.96
CA GLU A 4 30.90 -13.68 3.98
C GLU A 4 30.58 -13.19 2.55
N GLU A 5 29.88 -14.02 1.80
CA GLU A 5 29.34 -13.65 0.50
C GLU A 5 28.34 -12.52 0.74
N GLN A 6 28.72 -11.28 0.40
CA GLN A 6 27.84 -10.12 0.52
C GLN A 6 26.63 -10.31 -0.39
N LYS A 7 25.54 -10.83 0.18
CA LYS A 7 24.28 -11.02 -0.52
C LYS A 7 23.67 -9.66 -0.82
N HIS A 8 23.34 -9.41 -2.08
CA HIS A 8 22.63 -8.20 -2.48
C HIS A 8 21.26 -8.15 -1.81
N VAL A 9 20.94 -7.01 -1.19
CA VAL A 9 19.62 -6.75 -0.56
C VAL A 9 18.52 -6.71 -1.63
N TRP A 10 18.83 -6.20 -2.82
CA TRP A 10 17.87 -5.98 -3.90
C TRP A 10 17.83 -7.13 -4.90
N GLN A 11 16.62 -7.47 -5.36
CA GLN A 11 16.43 -8.36 -6.50
C GLN A 11 16.83 -7.67 -7.81
N LYS A 12 17.22 -8.46 -8.81
CA LYS A 12 17.56 -7.96 -10.15
C LYS A 12 16.27 -7.58 -10.89
N ARG A 13 16.10 -6.28 -11.20
CA ARG A 13 14.92 -5.63 -11.81
C ARG A 13 13.71 -5.55 -10.87
N PHE A 14 12.66 -4.89 -11.35
CA PHE A 14 11.36 -4.75 -10.71
C PHE A 14 10.25 -4.85 -11.76
N TYR A 15 9.01 -5.01 -11.31
CA TYR A 15 7.83 -5.00 -12.17
C TYR A 15 7.25 -3.59 -12.25
N ASP A 16 7.20 -3.02 -13.46
CA ASP A 16 6.56 -1.75 -13.75
C ASP A 16 5.19 -1.95 -14.41
N PHE A 17 4.29 -1.00 -14.17
CA PHE A 17 2.96 -0.98 -14.79
C PHE A 17 2.43 0.44 -14.90
N ASN A 18 2.06 0.86 -16.11
CA ASN A 18 1.56 2.20 -16.36
C ASN A 18 0.10 2.36 -15.94
N VAL A 19 -0.20 3.39 -15.14
CA VAL A 19 -1.53 3.70 -14.63
C VAL A 19 -2.04 4.98 -15.30
N TRP A 20 -2.93 4.83 -16.28
CA TRP A 20 -3.49 5.95 -17.05
C TRP A 20 -4.90 6.36 -16.64
N THR A 21 -5.62 5.47 -15.95
CA THR A 21 -7.03 5.67 -15.63
C THR A 21 -7.25 5.73 -14.12
N GLU A 22 -8.26 6.48 -13.72
CA GLU A 22 -8.69 6.55 -12.33
C GLU A 22 -9.10 5.19 -11.78
N HIS A 23 -9.84 4.40 -12.56
CA HIS A 23 -10.22 3.04 -12.17
C HIS A 23 -8.98 2.22 -11.80
N LYS A 24 -7.95 2.25 -12.66
CA LYS A 24 -6.72 1.48 -12.43
C LYS A 24 -5.94 2.03 -11.24
N ARG A 25 -5.94 3.35 -11.02
CA ARG A 25 -5.37 3.98 -9.82
C ARG A 25 -6.04 3.47 -8.54
N ILE A 26 -7.37 3.45 -8.51
CA ILE A 26 -8.15 2.95 -7.36
C ILE A 26 -7.89 1.46 -7.14
N GLU A 27 -7.85 0.66 -8.20
CA GLU A 27 -7.53 -0.77 -8.13
C GLU A 27 -6.16 -1.00 -7.48
N LYS A 28 -5.13 -0.29 -7.94
CA LYS A 28 -3.76 -0.43 -7.39
C LYS A 28 -3.66 0.08 -5.96
N LEU A 29 -4.31 1.18 -5.60
CA LEU A 29 -4.38 1.66 -4.22
C LEU A 29 -5.00 0.59 -3.29
N ARG A 30 -6.14 0.01 -3.69
CA ARG A 30 -6.78 -1.07 -2.92
C ARG A 30 -5.86 -2.27 -2.77
N TYR A 31 -5.17 -2.68 -3.83
CA TYR A 31 -4.19 -3.77 -3.77
C TYR A 31 -3.07 -3.47 -2.77
N ILE A 32 -2.43 -2.29 -2.87
CA ILE A 32 -1.31 -1.90 -2.00
C ILE A 32 -1.71 -1.91 -0.52
N HIS A 33 -2.88 -1.36 -0.18
CA HIS A 33 -3.36 -1.30 1.20
C HIS A 33 -3.84 -2.65 1.75
N ARG A 34 -4.28 -3.57 0.89
CA ARG A 34 -4.71 -4.91 1.30
C ARG A 34 -3.58 -5.92 1.36
N ASN A 35 -2.48 -5.71 0.64
CA ASN A 35 -1.36 -6.64 0.61
C ASN A 35 -0.81 -7.02 2.00
N PRO A 36 -0.64 -6.10 2.97
CA PRO A 36 -0.22 -6.47 4.33
C PRO A 36 -1.23 -7.35 5.09
N VAL A 37 -2.51 -7.31 4.71
CA VAL A 37 -3.54 -8.20 5.27
C VAL A 37 -3.52 -9.55 4.55
N GLU A 38 -3.58 -9.52 3.21
CA GLU A 38 -3.59 -10.72 2.36
C GLU A 38 -2.34 -11.58 2.52
N ARG A 39 -1.18 -10.97 2.83
CA ARG A 39 0.07 -11.69 3.08
C ARG A 39 0.25 -12.14 4.53
N GLY A 40 -0.62 -11.70 5.45
CA GLY A 40 -0.59 -12.09 6.87
C GLY A 40 0.23 -11.24 7.87
N PRO A 41 1.00 -10.19 7.52
CA PRO A 41 1.63 -9.34 8.54
C PRO A 41 0.68 -8.68 9.55
N VAL A 42 -0.54 -8.32 9.14
CA VAL A 42 -1.53 -7.64 9.99
C VAL A 42 -2.93 -8.17 9.72
N SER A 43 -3.85 -7.99 10.68
CA SER A 43 -5.26 -8.40 10.52
C SER A 43 -6.12 -7.35 9.82
N GLU A 44 -5.75 -6.07 9.93
CA GLU A 44 -6.49 -4.95 9.33
C GLU A 44 -5.50 -3.95 8.68
N PRO A 45 -5.87 -3.26 7.58
CA PRO A 45 -4.93 -2.40 6.82
C PRO A 45 -4.32 -1.24 7.62
N ASP A 46 -5.07 -0.68 8.57
CA ASP A 46 -4.67 0.45 9.40
C ASP A 46 -3.64 0.10 10.49
N GLN A 47 -3.45 -1.19 10.77
CA GLN A 47 -2.43 -1.71 11.67
C GLN A 47 -1.03 -1.68 11.02
N TRP A 48 -0.95 -1.63 9.68
CA TRP A 48 0.33 -1.53 8.99
C TRP A 48 0.82 -0.07 8.91
N ALA A 49 1.58 0.33 9.93
CA ALA A 49 2.12 1.68 10.10
C ALA A 49 2.99 2.15 8.91
N TRP A 50 3.54 1.22 8.12
CA TRP A 50 4.39 1.50 6.97
C TRP A 50 3.62 1.60 5.64
N SER A 51 2.33 1.95 5.69
CA SER A 51 1.56 2.32 4.51
C SER A 51 0.90 3.69 4.65
N SER A 52 0.49 4.25 3.52
CA SER A 52 -0.31 5.46 3.46
C SER A 52 -1.79 5.24 3.80
N PHE A 53 -2.23 4.03 4.19
CA PHE A 53 -3.66 3.71 4.37
C PHE A 53 -4.36 4.69 5.31
N ARG A 54 -3.74 5.00 6.46
CA ARG A 54 -4.32 5.89 7.48
C ARG A 54 -4.51 7.32 6.99
N ALA A 55 -3.62 7.81 6.11
CA ALA A 55 -3.78 9.12 5.47
C ALA A 55 -5.02 9.13 4.55
N TYR A 56 -5.24 8.07 3.77
CA TYR A 56 -6.41 7.96 2.89
C TYR A 56 -7.72 7.70 3.66
N ALA A 57 -7.69 6.88 4.71
CA ALA A 57 -8.88 6.46 5.44
C ALA A 57 -9.32 7.50 6.50
N TYR A 58 -8.36 8.15 7.16
CA TYR A 58 -8.61 8.99 8.34
C TYR A 58 -8.09 10.43 8.18
N GLY A 59 -7.40 10.75 7.07
CA GLY A 59 -6.76 12.05 6.90
C GLY A 59 -5.55 12.28 7.82
N GLU A 60 -5.00 11.21 8.41
CA GLU A 60 -3.87 11.31 9.32
C GLU A 60 -2.59 11.77 8.61
N VAL A 61 -1.85 12.66 9.26
CA VAL A 61 -0.54 13.10 8.79
C VAL A 61 0.50 12.05 9.19
N GLY A 62 0.99 11.31 8.19
CA GLY A 62 2.08 10.36 8.36
C GLY A 62 3.48 11.00 8.29
N PRO A 63 4.54 10.20 8.44
CA PRO A 63 5.94 10.66 8.34
C PRO A 63 6.26 11.31 6.98
N VAL A 64 5.53 10.89 5.93
CA VAL A 64 5.57 11.49 4.61
C VAL A 64 4.17 12.03 4.33
N ARG A 65 4.09 13.31 3.96
CA ARG A 65 2.84 13.93 3.52
C ARG A 65 2.36 13.22 2.26
N VAL A 66 1.13 12.74 2.30
CA VAL A 66 0.45 12.28 1.10
C VAL A 66 -0.16 13.53 0.46
N ASP A 67 0.36 13.92 -0.69
CA ASP A 67 -0.29 14.92 -1.54
C ASP A 67 -1.56 14.25 -2.10
N ALA A 68 -2.62 14.27 -1.31
CA ALA A 68 -3.94 13.92 -1.77
C ALA A 68 -4.25 14.90 -2.89
N GLN A 69 -4.17 14.38 -4.12
CA GLN A 69 -4.53 15.05 -5.36
C GLN A 69 -5.76 15.93 -5.13
N GLU A 70 -5.81 17.12 -5.73
CA GLU A 70 -6.84 18.16 -5.56
C GLU A 70 -8.30 17.68 -5.74
N TRP A 71 -8.54 16.41 -6.02
CA TRP A 71 -9.82 15.80 -6.31
C TRP A 71 -10.17 14.77 -5.23
N LYS A 72 -11.40 14.86 -4.71
CA LYS A 72 -11.93 13.92 -3.69
C LYS A 72 -11.91 12.49 -4.22
N LEU A 73 -10.92 11.71 -3.82
CA LEU A 73 -11.02 10.26 -3.83
C LEU A 73 -12.05 9.87 -2.77
N GLU A 74 -13.32 9.73 -3.18
CA GLU A 74 -14.30 8.99 -2.38
C GLU A 74 -13.91 7.52 -2.41
N ILE A 75 -12.97 7.13 -1.56
CA ILE A 75 -12.89 5.74 -1.13
C ILE A 75 -14.12 5.52 -0.28
N LYS A 76 -15.24 5.19 -0.93
CA LYS A 76 -16.42 4.69 -0.24
C LYS A 76 -15.95 3.50 0.56
N LEU A 77 -15.86 3.67 1.87
CA LEU A 77 -15.69 2.59 2.84
C LEU A 77 -16.96 1.75 2.73
N THR A 78 -17.02 0.88 1.73
CA THR A 78 -18.07 -0.11 1.63
C THR A 78 -17.97 -0.96 2.89
N ALA A 79 -19.12 -1.16 3.55
CA ALA A 79 -19.24 -1.91 4.80
C ALA A 79 -18.33 -3.14 4.77
N ARG A 80 -17.38 -3.16 5.73
CA ARG A 80 -16.45 -4.24 6.09
C ARG A 80 -16.55 -5.44 5.13
N GLN A 81 -15.86 -5.37 3.98
CA GLN A 81 -15.58 -6.59 3.23
C GLN A 81 -14.79 -7.45 4.19
N ARG A 82 -15.41 -8.52 4.71
CA ARG A 82 -14.76 -9.45 5.63
C ARG A 82 -13.46 -9.88 4.97
N PHE A 83 -12.34 -9.50 5.58
CA PHE A 83 -11.05 -10.09 5.27
C PHE A 83 -11.13 -11.51 5.81
N GLY A 84 -11.49 -12.45 4.94
CA GLY A 84 -11.60 -13.87 5.21
C GLY A 84 -10.73 -14.63 4.23
#